data_AF-A0A317KSW4-F1
#
_entry.id   AF-A0A317KSW4-F1
#
_cell.length_a   1.000
_cell.length_b   1.000
_cell.length_c   1.000
_cell.angle_alpha   90.00
_cell.angle_beta   90.00
_cell.angle_gamma   90.00
#
_symmetry.space_group_name_H-M   'P 1'
#
loop_
_entity.id
_entity.type
_entity.pdbx_description
1 polymer ?
#
loop_
_entity_poly.entity_id
_entity_poly.type
_entity_poly.pdbx_seq_one_letter_code
_entity_poly.pdbx_strand_id
1 'polypeptide(L)'
;MTRAPTNLLTVRNLLLAHLNVDPDRVRSQDLEPAEVGIVGDASHRGGYHCGSDRVVAGDYSVVESPRDRNGLTLDAAALDVGQFEVRSGGRTHDLHSFSVWCVGQCAANAPDTRDIREIIYSPDGRVVRRWDRLNRRSTGDDSHLWHTHFSFFRDAIKAGRDQTPLFRRYLTTIGLIEGDDMTPQEHAWLETIHRNLTVLDGRNPVGQIYTRMAMGEDHLNTSYVVPHPSLQSLGAQLSAVQTALSQLAGKDVTDEPAIIAGVLAGLTPEKIAAAIPPTLARQVAEELARRLAS
;
A
#
# COMPACT_ATOMS: atom_id res chain seq x y z
N MET A 1 -19.60 29.06 -6.09
CA MET A 1 -18.63 30.06 -5.62
C MET A 1 -17.27 29.40 -5.57
N THR A 2 -16.22 30.09 -6.03
CA THR A 2 -14.83 29.64 -5.94
C THR A 2 -14.46 29.31 -4.49
N ARG A 3 -13.67 28.25 -4.26
CA ARG A 3 -13.29 27.78 -2.92
C ARG A 3 -11.77 27.62 -2.77
N ALA A 4 -11.31 27.70 -1.53
CA ALA A 4 -9.96 27.29 -1.16
C ALA A 4 -9.94 25.76 -1.01
N PRO A 5 -9.14 25.03 -1.80
CA PRO A 5 -9.05 23.58 -1.69
C PRO A 5 -8.23 23.15 -0.46
N THR A 6 -8.52 21.97 0.07
CA THR A 6 -7.86 21.43 1.28
C THR A 6 -6.34 21.38 1.15
N ASN A 7 -5.80 20.98 0.01
CA ASN A 7 -4.35 20.89 -0.18
C ASN A 7 -3.63 22.25 -0.09
N LEU A 8 -4.22 23.34 -0.60
CA LEU A 8 -3.66 24.68 -0.43
C LEU A 8 -3.91 25.25 0.97
N LEU A 9 -5.03 24.89 1.61
CA LEU A 9 -5.24 25.19 3.03
C LEU A 9 -4.17 24.53 3.91
N THR A 10 -3.74 23.30 3.59
CA THR A 10 -2.63 22.65 4.29
C THR A 10 -1.32 23.41 4.12
N VAL A 11 -0.99 23.88 2.90
CA VAL A 11 0.19 24.74 2.68
C VAL A 11 0.10 26.03 3.48
N ARG A 12 -1.05 26.70 3.44
CA ARG A 12 -1.30 27.92 4.21
C ARG A 12 -1.07 27.70 5.71
N ASN A 13 -1.63 26.62 6.25
CA ASN A 13 -1.49 26.29 7.67
C ASN A 13 -0.02 25.97 8.03
N LEU A 14 0.70 25.26 7.17
CA LEU A 14 2.12 24.97 7.36
C LEU A 14 2.94 26.27 7.42
N LEU A 15 2.74 27.19 6.48
CA LEU A 15 3.49 28.45 6.46
C LEU A 15 3.16 29.30 7.69
N LEU A 16 1.88 29.47 8.01
CA LEU A 16 1.46 30.25 9.18
C LEU A 16 1.98 29.65 10.50
N ALA A 17 2.05 28.33 10.62
CA ALA A 17 2.56 27.68 11.84
C ALA A 17 4.04 27.99 12.14
N HIS A 18 4.83 28.37 11.13
CA HIS A 18 6.27 28.57 11.27
C HIS A 18 6.76 29.97 10.94
N LEU A 19 5.96 30.77 10.23
CA LEU A 19 6.33 32.12 9.79
C LEU A 19 5.47 33.21 10.43
N ASN A 20 4.41 32.87 11.16
CA ASN A 20 3.72 33.79 12.06
C ASN A 20 4.27 33.59 13.48
N VAL A 21 5.28 34.38 13.87
CA VAL A 21 6.04 34.18 15.11
C VAL A 21 5.26 34.67 16.34
N ASP A 22 4.37 35.66 16.18
CA ASP A 22 3.49 36.18 17.23
C ASP A 22 2.01 36.22 16.76
N PRO A 23 1.28 35.09 16.80
CA PRO A 23 -0.08 35.00 16.27
C PRO A 23 -1.11 35.88 17.00
N ASP A 24 -0.76 36.40 18.18
CA ASP A 24 -1.63 37.27 18.98
C ASP A 24 -1.49 38.76 18.62
N ARG A 25 -0.52 39.12 17.77
CA ARG A 25 -0.25 40.52 17.40
C ARG A 25 0.20 40.65 15.95
N VAL A 26 -0.46 41.55 15.22
CA VAL A 26 -0.03 41.89 13.86
C VAL A 26 1.34 42.58 13.85
N ARG A 27 2.30 42.01 13.12
CA ARG A 27 3.66 42.57 12.96
C ARG A 27 4.12 42.48 11.51
N SER A 28 4.88 43.48 11.06
CA SER A 28 5.45 43.48 9.70
C SER A 28 6.51 42.40 9.47
N GLN A 29 6.98 41.76 10.53
CA GLN A 29 7.94 40.64 10.48
C GLN A 29 7.25 39.28 10.44
N ASP A 30 5.94 39.21 10.70
CA ASP A 30 5.17 37.97 10.75
C ASP A 30 4.40 37.77 9.45
N LEU A 31 4.29 36.52 9.01
CA LEU A 31 3.41 36.17 7.91
C LEU A 31 1.96 36.13 8.42
N GLU A 32 1.17 37.16 8.12
CA GLU A 32 -0.18 37.25 8.67
C GLU A 32 -1.19 36.36 7.93
N PRO A 33 -2.26 35.87 8.58
CA PRO A 33 -3.27 35.05 7.94
C PRO A 33 -3.93 35.68 6.71
N ALA A 34 -4.02 37.01 6.66
CA ALA A 34 -4.55 37.78 5.53
C ALA A 34 -3.57 37.89 4.35
N GLU A 35 -2.28 37.65 4.61
CA GLU A 35 -1.20 37.72 3.63
C GLU A 35 -0.90 36.36 2.98
N VAL A 36 -1.61 35.31 3.41
CA VAL A 36 -1.59 33.98 2.78
C VAL A 36 -2.91 33.71 2.07
N GLY A 37 -3.06 34.30 0.88
CA GLY A 37 -4.28 34.31 0.10
C GLY A 37 -4.41 33.10 -0.83
N ILE A 38 -5.62 32.55 -0.98
CA ILE A 38 -5.88 31.43 -1.92
C ILE A 38 -6.97 31.80 -2.93
N VAL A 39 -8.06 32.40 -2.44
CA VAL A 39 -9.22 32.75 -3.26
C VAL A 39 -9.22 34.26 -3.48
N GLY A 40 -9.26 34.68 -4.74
CA GLY A 40 -9.35 36.10 -5.08
C GLY A 40 -10.68 36.70 -4.60
N ASP A 41 -10.70 38.00 -4.34
CA ASP A 41 -11.89 38.71 -3.86
C ASP A 41 -13.11 38.57 -4.79
N ALA A 42 -14.29 38.99 -4.34
CA ALA A 42 -15.54 38.80 -5.08
C ALA A 42 -15.56 39.45 -6.48
N SER A 43 -14.74 40.47 -6.72
CA SER A 43 -14.59 41.16 -8.01
C SER A 43 -13.52 40.53 -8.91
N HIS A 44 -12.60 39.76 -8.34
CA HIS A 44 -11.53 39.08 -9.07
C HIS A 44 -12.11 38.14 -10.14
N ARG A 45 -11.62 38.28 -11.38
CA ARG A 45 -12.03 37.48 -12.54
C ARG A 45 -10.79 36.97 -13.25
N GLY A 46 -10.83 35.69 -13.59
CA GLY A 46 -9.71 35.02 -14.24
C GLY A 46 -8.55 34.63 -13.34
N GLY A 47 -7.55 33.97 -13.93
CA GLY A 47 -6.35 33.51 -13.26
C GLY A 47 -6.57 32.35 -12.27
N TYR A 48 -5.48 31.98 -11.59
CA TYR A 48 -5.44 30.81 -10.71
C TYR A 48 -6.16 31.03 -9.37
N HIS A 49 -6.43 32.27 -8.95
CA HIS A 49 -7.28 32.58 -7.79
C HIS A 49 -8.79 32.33 -8.01
N CYS A 50 -9.18 32.04 -9.25
CA CYS A 50 -10.55 31.77 -9.65
C CYS A 50 -10.77 30.28 -9.95
N GLY A 51 -11.91 29.76 -9.49
CA GLY A 51 -12.49 28.51 -9.94
C GLY A 51 -13.32 28.69 -11.21
N SER A 52 -13.95 27.60 -11.65
CA SER A 52 -14.73 27.51 -12.90
C SER A 52 -15.88 28.52 -13.00
N ASP A 53 -16.33 29.07 -11.87
CA ASP A 53 -17.39 30.07 -11.80
C ASP A 53 -16.92 31.51 -12.07
N ARG A 54 -15.60 31.77 -12.04
CA ARG A 54 -15.02 33.13 -12.20
C ARG A 54 -13.91 33.24 -13.22
N VAL A 55 -13.38 32.13 -13.73
CA VAL A 55 -12.50 32.16 -14.90
C VAL A 55 -13.26 32.64 -16.13
N VAL A 56 -12.59 33.41 -16.99
CA VAL A 56 -13.20 34.00 -18.19
C VAL A 56 -12.93 33.15 -19.44
N ALA A 57 -13.68 33.38 -20.51
CA ALA A 57 -13.43 32.69 -21.78
C ALA A 57 -12.01 33.03 -22.29
N GLY A 58 -11.24 32.00 -22.66
CA GLY A 58 -9.86 32.17 -23.13
C GLY A 58 -8.83 32.43 -22.03
N ASP A 59 -9.20 32.29 -20.75
CA ASP A 59 -8.28 32.51 -19.65
C ASP A 59 -7.04 31.61 -19.75
N TYR A 60 -5.86 32.23 -19.68
CA TYR A 60 -4.59 31.53 -19.84
C TYR A 60 -4.39 30.44 -18.79
N SER A 61 -4.92 30.64 -17.57
CA SER A 61 -4.90 29.67 -16.48
C SER A 61 -5.76 28.43 -16.74
N VAL A 62 -6.41 28.35 -17.91
CA VAL A 62 -7.21 27.22 -18.37
C VAL A 62 -6.72 26.72 -19.72
N VAL A 63 -6.47 27.62 -20.68
CA VAL A 63 -6.30 27.22 -22.09
C VAL A 63 -4.86 26.89 -22.49
N GLU A 64 -3.84 27.32 -21.74
CA GLU A 64 -2.45 27.13 -22.14
C GLU A 64 -1.90 25.73 -21.86
N SER A 65 -2.57 24.95 -21.00
CA SER A 65 -2.13 23.60 -20.60
C SER A 65 -3.30 22.62 -20.50
N PRO A 66 -3.17 21.38 -21.03
CA PRO A 66 -4.13 20.32 -20.77
C PRO A 66 -4.30 20.01 -19.27
N ARG A 67 -3.25 20.17 -18.45
CA ARG A 67 -3.32 19.98 -16.99
C ARG A 67 -4.29 20.97 -16.35
N ASP A 68 -4.30 22.20 -16.84
CA ASP A 68 -5.19 23.24 -16.33
C ASP A 68 -6.61 23.08 -16.85
N ARG A 69 -6.76 22.87 -18.17
CA ARG A 69 -8.06 22.64 -18.79
C ARG A 69 -8.82 21.47 -18.20
N ASN A 70 -8.14 20.32 -18.05
CA ASN A 70 -8.77 19.09 -17.54
C ASN A 70 -8.92 19.10 -16.01
N GLY A 71 -8.15 19.96 -15.34
CA GLY A 71 -8.16 20.16 -13.90
C GLY A 71 -9.16 21.19 -13.40
N LEU A 72 -9.84 21.94 -14.28
CA LEU A 72 -10.71 23.02 -13.87
C LEU A 72 -11.90 22.53 -13.01
N THR A 73 -11.99 23.05 -11.79
CA THR A 73 -13.10 22.85 -10.84
C THR A 73 -13.50 24.20 -10.24
N LEU A 74 -14.38 24.22 -9.24
CA LEU A 74 -14.68 25.40 -8.42
C LEU A 74 -13.50 25.81 -7.51
N ASP A 75 -12.41 25.06 -7.46
CA ASP A 75 -11.33 25.36 -6.54
C ASP A 75 -10.33 26.34 -7.18
N ALA A 76 -9.86 27.29 -6.37
CA ALA A 76 -8.70 28.10 -6.72
C ALA A 76 -7.45 27.21 -6.74
N ALA A 77 -6.50 27.59 -7.57
CA ALA A 77 -5.23 26.91 -7.78
C ALA A 77 -4.03 27.87 -7.62
N ALA A 78 -4.22 28.92 -6.81
CA ALA A 78 -3.18 29.89 -6.47
C ALA A 78 -2.98 30.02 -4.97
N LEU A 79 -1.78 30.43 -4.58
CA LEU A 79 -1.40 30.81 -3.23
C LEU A 79 -0.54 32.07 -3.30
N ASP A 80 -0.99 33.14 -2.65
CA ASP A 80 -0.16 34.31 -2.37
C ASP A 80 0.52 34.14 -1.02
N VAL A 81 1.78 34.55 -0.92
CA VAL A 81 2.55 34.62 0.32
C VAL A 81 3.10 36.04 0.45
N GLY A 82 2.66 36.76 1.47
CA GLY A 82 3.12 38.11 1.76
C GLY A 82 4.45 38.18 2.53
N GLN A 83 4.68 39.34 3.15
CA GLN A 83 5.94 39.62 3.82
C GLN A 83 6.12 38.79 5.08
N PHE A 84 7.37 38.49 5.41
CA PHE A 84 7.78 37.96 6.71
C PHE A 84 9.28 38.19 6.86
N GLU A 85 9.77 38.12 8.10
CA GLU A 85 11.19 38.15 8.43
C GLU A 85 11.44 37.21 9.61
N VAL A 86 12.25 36.16 9.38
CA VAL A 86 12.61 35.18 10.40
C VAL A 86 14.11 34.98 10.47
N ARG A 87 14.66 34.97 11.69
CA ARG A 87 16.09 34.71 11.93
C ARG A 87 16.30 33.25 12.32
N SER A 88 16.98 32.49 11.47
CA SER A 88 17.30 31.09 11.71
C SER A 88 18.62 30.68 11.03
N GLY A 89 19.35 29.75 11.63
CA GLY A 89 20.64 29.28 11.11
C GLY A 89 21.68 30.40 10.96
N GLY A 90 21.63 31.42 11.83
CA GLY A 90 22.55 32.57 11.79
C GLY A 90 22.27 33.60 10.68
N ARG A 91 21.19 33.44 9.91
CA ARG A 91 20.80 34.33 8.81
C ARG A 91 19.35 34.82 8.99
N THR A 92 19.03 35.94 8.34
CA THR A 92 17.66 36.41 8.18
C THR A 92 17.11 35.86 6.87
N HIS A 93 15.88 35.35 6.92
CA HIS A 93 15.11 34.88 5.78
C HIS A 93 13.82 35.69 5.70
N ASP A 94 13.54 36.19 4.52
CA ASP A 94 12.38 37.03 4.19
C ASP A 94 11.67 36.54 2.92
N LEU A 95 10.62 37.25 2.50
CA LEU A 95 9.88 36.98 1.27
C LEU A 95 10.81 36.82 0.05
N HIS A 96 11.82 37.69 -0.10
CA HIS A 96 12.69 37.68 -1.26
C HIS A 96 13.59 36.44 -1.29
N SER A 97 14.23 36.13 -0.16
CA SER A 97 15.07 34.94 -0.01
C SER A 97 14.26 33.65 -0.22
N PHE A 98 13.02 33.61 0.26
CA PHE A 98 12.07 32.52 0.09
C PHE A 98 11.72 32.31 -1.38
N SER A 99 11.31 33.37 -2.07
CA SER A 99 10.85 33.26 -3.45
C SER A 99 11.98 32.93 -4.42
N VAL A 100 13.17 33.50 -4.19
CA VAL A 100 14.37 33.15 -4.94
C VAL A 100 14.73 31.67 -4.72
N TRP A 101 14.65 31.17 -3.49
CA TRP A 101 14.91 29.76 -3.19
C TRP A 101 13.89 28.83 -3.89
N CYS A 102 12.59 29.13 -3.78
CA CYS A 102 11.52 28.36 -4.42
C CYS A 102 11.68 28.31 -5.94
N VAL A 103 11.93 29.47 -6.57
CA VAL A 103 12.19 29.56 -8.01
C VAL A 103 13.45 28.78 -8.40
N GLY A 104 14.48 28.79 -7.56
CA GLY A 104 15.68 27.97 -7.75
C GLY A 104 15.37 26.47 -7.81
N GLN A 105 14.50 25.97 -6.91
CA GLN A 105 14.07 24.57 -6.92
C GLN A 105 13.25 24.23 -8.18
N CYS A 106 12.37 25.15 -8.57
CA CYS A 106 11.56 25.04 -9.78
C CYS A 106 12.43 24.98 -11.04
N ALA A 107 13.45 25.85 -11.15
CA ALA A 107 14.42 25.87 -12.25
C ALA A 107 15.31 24.61 -12.27
N ALA A 108 15.67 24.08 -11.10
CA ALA A 108 16.39 22.82 -10.97
C ALA A 108 15.51 21.57 -11.23
N ASN A 109 14.21 21.77 -11.51
CA ASN A 109 13.23 20.71 -11.73
C ASN A 109 13.17 19.70 -10.57
N ALA A 110 13.26 20.20 -9.33
CA ALA A 110 13.17 19.35 -8.16
C ALA A 110 11.83 18.59 -8.13
N PRO A 111 11.78 17.32 -7.68
CA PRO A 111 10.60 16.46 -7.81
C PRO A 111 9.30 17.02 -7.21
N ASP A 112 9.41 17.75 -6.11
CA ASP A 112 8.33 18.41 -5.36
C ASP A 112 7.81 19.70 -6.02
N THR A 113 8.40 20.16 -7.13
CA THR A 113 7.98 21.37 -7.85
C THR A 113 7.14 21.08 -9.09
N ARG A 114 6.84 19.80 -9.37
CA ARG A 114 6.18 19.35 -10.61
C ARG A 114 4.74 19.85 -10.76
N ASP A 115 4.10 20.18 -9.65
CA ASP A 115 2.73 20.69 -9.64
C ASP A 115 2.66 22.22 -9.72
N ILE A 116 3.80 22.92 -9.64
CA ILE A 116 3.86 24.37 -9.78
C ILE A 116 3.92 24.75 -11.26
N ARG A 117 2.99 25.61 -11.68
CA ARG A 117 2.85 26.13 -13.04
C ARG A 117 3.60 27.45 -13.20
N GLU A 118 3.49 28.36 -12.26
CA GLU A 118 4.29 29.59 -12.24
C GLU A 118 4.50 30.14 -10.84
N ILE A 119 5.54 30.95 -10.72
CA ILE A 119 5.81 31.79 -9.55
C ILE A 119 6.08 33.20 -10.06
N ILE A 120 5.25 34.16 -9.66
CA ILE A 120 5.49 35.59 -9.89
C ILE A 120 6.04 36.16 -8.58
N TYR A 121 7.21 36.79 -8.64
CA TYR A 121 7.96 37.17 -7.46
C TYR A 121 8.83 38.39 -7.71
N SER A 122 9.28 39.01 -6.62
CA SER A 122 10.35 39.99 -6.64
C SER A 122 11.61 39.46 -5.96
N PRO A 123 12.75 39.34 -6.66
CA PRO A 123 14.00 38.88 -6.07
C PRO A 123 14.66 39.90 -5.13
N ASP A 124 14.29 41.17 -5.23
CA ASP A 124 14.98 42.30 -4.57
C ASP A 124 14.06 43.42 -4.08
N GLY A 125 12.74 43.23 -4.19
CA GLY A 125 11.73 44.24 -3.86
C GLY A 125 11.62 45.40 -4.86
N ARG A 126 12.30 45.32 -6.02
CA ARG A 126 12.32 46.39 -7.03
C ARG A 126 11.89 45.93 -8.41
N VAL A 127 12.22 44.70 -8.79
CA VAL A 127 11.82 44.13 -10.07
C VAL A 127 10.85 42.97 -9.88
N VAL A 128 9.88 42.83 -10.78
CA VAL A 128 8.99 41.68 -10.80
C VAL A 128 9.41 40.73 -11.91
N ARG A 129 9.50 39.44 -11.57
CA ARG A 129 9.84 38.35 -12.48
C ARG A 129 8.78 37.28 -12.41
N ARG A 130 8.70 36.47 -13.48
CA ARG A 130 7.91 35.24 -13.49
C ARG A 130 8.79 34.07 -13.88
N TRP A 131 8.77 33.04 -13.07
CA TRP A 131 9.16 31.70 -13.50
C TRP A 131 7.91 30.97 -13.98
N ASP A 132 7.97 30.40 -15.19
CA ASP A 132 6.85 29.70 -15.84
C ASP A 132 7.35 28.35 -16.36
N ARG A 133 6.74 27.26 -15.89
CA ARG A 133 7.11 25.90 -16.31
C ARG A 133 6.83 25.63 -17.79
N LEU A 134 5.87 26.32 -18.39
CA LEU A 134 5.55 26.21 -19.81
C LEU A 134 6.42 27.13 -20.67
N ASN A 135 7.27 27.97 -20.07
CA ASN A 135 8.09 28.97 -20.75
C ASN A 135 7.29 29.90 -21.67
N ARG A 136 6.06 30.26 -21.29
CA ARG A 136 5.20 31.15 -22.08
C ARG A 136 5.25 32.60 -21.62
N ARG A 137 5.61 32.82 -20.36
CA ARG A 137 5.53 34.13 -19.69
C ARG A 137 6.77 34.36 -18.82
N SER A 138 7.19 35.62 -18.70
CA SER A 138 8.42 36.00 -17.98
C SER A 138 8.28 37.22 -17.06
N THR A 139 7.16 37.94 -17.10
CA THR A 139 6.91 39.17 -16.32
C THR A 139 5.65 39.07 -15.44
N GLY A 140 5.51 40.00 -14.50
CA GLY A 140 4.30 40.22 -13.69
C GLY A 140 4.02 41.71 -13.55
N ASP A 141 3.03 42.08 -12.74
CA ASP A 141 2.73 43.47 -12.39
C ASP A 141 3.31 43.84 -11.02
N ASP A 142 3.35 45.14 -10.71
CA ASP A 142 3.99 45.71 -9.53
C ASP A 142 3.37 45.29 -8.19
N SER A 143 2.18 44.67 -8.17
CA SER A 143 1.60 44.18 -6.93
C SER A 143 2.46 43.07 -6.30
N HIS A 144 3.22 42.35 -7.13
CA HIS A 144 4.13 41.26 -6.73
C HIS A 144 5.48 41.75 -6.18
N LEU A 145 5.65 43.06 -5.99
CA LEU A 145 6.76 43.60 -5.18
C LEU A 145 6.58 43.27 -3.70
N TRP A 146 5.32 43.10 -3.27
CA TRP A 146 4.96 42.99 -1.86
C TRP A 146 4.51 41.59 -1.44
N HIS A 147 4.27 40.69 -2.39
CA HIS A 147 3.92 39.30 -2.17
C HIS A 147 4.46 38.42 -3.30
N THR A 148 4.54 37.11 -3.07
CA THR A 148 4.85 36.12 -4.10
C THR A 148 3.62 35.30 -4.43
N HIS A 149 3.30 35.23 -5.72
CA HIS A 149 2.16 34.50 -6.25
C HIS A 149 2.61 33.15 -6.80
N PHE A 150 2.10 32.08 -6.23
CA PHE A 150 2.27 30.71 -6.73
C PHE A 150 1.00 30.30 -7.47
N SER A 151 1.16 29.81 -8.69
CA SER A 151 0.11 29.08 -9.42
C SER A 151 0.47 27.61 -9.50
N PHE A 152 -0.49 26.76 -9.17
CA PHE A 152 -0.40 25.31 -9.28
C PHE A 152 -1.21 24.84 -10.49
N PHE A 153 -0.76 23.77 -11.15
CA PHE A 153 -1.57 23.15 -12.18
C PHE A 153 -2.89 22.67 -11.58
N ARG A 154 -3.99 22.97 -12.25
CA ARG A 154 -5.33 22.66 -11.71
C ARG A 154 -5.58 21.16 -11.57
N ASP A 155 -4.94 20.31 -12.38
CA ASP A 155 -5.08 18.85 -12.25
C ASP A 155 -4.52 18.31 -10.92
N ALA A 156 -3.43 18.89 -10.43
CA ALA A 156 -2.83 18.54 -9.14
C ALA A 156 -3.75 18.94 -7.99
N ILE A 157 -4.36 20.13 -8.11
CA ILE A 157 -5.35 20.63 -7.16
C ILE A 157 -6.58 19.73 -7.12
N LYS A 158 -7.17 19.44 -8.30
CA LYS A 158 -8.33 18.56 -8.46
C LYS A 158 -8.05 17.14 -7.95
N ALA A 159 -6.85 16.62 -8.15
CA ALA A 159 -6.45 15.29 -7.69
C ALA A 159 -6.19 15.23 -6.18
N GLY A 160 -6.25 16.36 -5.47
CA GLY A 160 -5.98 16.41 -4.03
C GLY A 160 -4.52 16.09 -3.67
N ARG A 161 -3.57 16.29 -4.61
CA ARG A 161 -2.16 16.03 -4.35
C ARG A 161 -1.66 16.96 -3.25
N ASP A 162 -0.80 16.43 -2.38
CA ASP A 162 -0.12 17.21 -1.35
C ASP A 162 0.79 18.27 -1.99
N GLN A 163 0.56 19.53 -1.63
CA GLN A 163 1.32 20.68 -2.13
C GLN A 163 2.32 21.22 -1.08
N THR A 164 2.40 20.60 0.10
CA THR A 164 3.34 20.99 1.16
C THR A 164 4.82 20.68 0.91
N PRO A 165 5.24 19.69 0.11
CA PRO A 165 6.64 19.23 0.11
C PRO A 165 7.70 20.32 -0.16
N LEU A 166 7.49 21.21 -1.14
CA LEU A 166 8.43 22.31 -1.40
C LEU A 166 8.57 23.25 -0.19
N PHE A 167 7.45 23.64 0.40
CA PHE A 167 7.40 24.57 1.52
C PHE A 167 7.97 23.94 2.79
N ARG A 168 7.66 22.66 3.04
CA ARG A 168 8.28 21.88 4.12
C ARG A 168 9.79 21.85 3.94
N ARG A 169 10.27 21.54 2.73
CA ARG A 169 11.70 21.50 2.44
C ARG A 169 12.38 22.85 2.59
N TYR A 170 11.70 23.95 2.24
CA TYR A 170 12.19 25.31 2.53
C TYR A 170 12.37 25.51 4.04
N LEU A 171 11.32 25.26 4.83
CA LEU A 171 11.32 25.42 6.28
C LEU A 171 12.39 24.55 6.95
N THR A 172 12.59 23.31 6.50
CA THR A 172 13.70 22.45 6.92
C THR A 172 15.05 23.06 6.54
N THR A 173 15.21 23.54 5.31
CA THR A 173 16.47 24.12 4.82
C THR A 173 16.89 25.34 5.62
N ILE A 174 15.94 26.17 6.04
CA ILE A 174 16.21 27.35 6.87
C ILE A 174 16.23 27.02 8.37
N GLY A 175 15.99 25.76 8.75
CA GLY A 175 16.09 25.27 10.13
C GLY A 175 14.92 25.61 11.04
N LEU A 176 13.72 25.89 10.51
CA LEU A 176 12.52 26.14 11.31
C LEU A 176 11.75 24.87 11.69
N ILE A 177 11.96 23.78 10.95
CA ILE A 177 11.43 22.47 11.27
C ILE A 177 12.52 21.42 11.09
N GLU A 178 12.41 20.33 11.84
CA GLU A 178 13.23 19.14 11.62
C GLU A 178 12.90 18.54 10.25
N GLY A 179 13.90 17.93 9.59
CA GLY A 179 13.67 17.23 8.33
C GLY A 179 12.84 15.98 8.55
N ASP A 180 12.27 15.41 7.48
CA ASP A 180 11.87 14.01 7.55
C ASP A 180 13.17 13.21 7.78
N ASP A 181 13.36 12.71 9.00
CA ASP A 181 14.58 12.03 9.48
C ASP A 181 14.87 10.68 8.77
N MET A 182 14.18 10.37 7.66
CA MET A 182 14.53 9.23 6.83
C MET A 182 15.50 9.63 5.74
N THR A 183 16.74 9.22 5.93
CA THR A 183 17.72 9.13 4.85
C THR A 183 17.19 8.26 3.69
N PRO A 184 17.66 8.47 2.45
CA PRO A 184 17.34 7.57 1.33
C PRO A 184 17.64 6.09 1.63
N GLN A 185 18.62 5.83 2.51
CA GLN A 185 18.98 4.48 2.96
C GLN A 185 17.92 3.88 3.88
N GLU A 186 17.39 4.64 4.83
CA GLU A 186 16.29 4.21 5.69
C GLU A 186 15.00 4.00 4.89
N HIS A 187 14.74 4.83 3.88
CA HIS A 187 13.62 4.62 2.98
C HIS A 187 13.75 3.32 2.18
N ALA A 188 14.93 3.05 1.60
CA ALA A 188 15.20 1.81 0.87
C ALA A 188 15.12 0.57 1.78
N TRP A 189 15.53 0.71 3.05
CA TRP A 189 15.40 -0.34 4.04
C TRP A 189 13.93 -0.66 4.35
N LEU A 190 13.09 0.37 4.53
CA LEU A 190 11.65 0.18 4.73
C LEU A 190 10.96 -0.44 3.51
N GLU A 191 11.33 -0.05 2.29
CA GLU A 191 10.81 -0.68 1.07
C GLU A 191 11.20 -2.18 1.02
N THR A 192 12.42 -2.50 1.43
CA THR A 192 12.90 -3.89 1.53
C THR A 192 12.11 -4.69 2.57
N ILE A 193 11.87 -4.12 3.76
CA ILE A 193 11.04 -4.75 4.80
C ILE A 193 9.61 -4.96 4.27
N HIS A 194 9.00 -3.93 3.70
CA HIS A 194 7.64 -4.02 3.16
C HIS A 194 7.52 -5.12 2.12
N ARG A 195 8.49 -5.24 1.21
CA ARG A 195 8.53 -6.30 0.20
C ARG A 195 8.69 -7.68 0.83
N ASN A 196 9.56 -7.83 1.82
CA ASN A 196 9.77 -9.10 2.53
C ASN A 196 8.54 -9.54 3.34
N LEU A 197 7.74 -8.61 3.84
CA LEU A 197 6.51 -8.89 4.59
C LEU A 197 5.29 -9.17 3.69
N THR A 198 5.22 -8.53 2.52
CA THR A 198 4.07 -8.63 1.61
C THR A 198 4.19 -9.76 0.61
N VAL A 199 5.41 -10.15 0.25
CA VAL A 199 5.67 -11.32 -0.58
C VAL A 199 6.13 -12.42 0.36
N LEU A 200 5.25 -13.32 0.81
CA LEU A 200 5.67 -14.53 1.54
C LEU A 200 6.14 -15.60 0.53
N ASP A 201 7.18 -15.28 -0.23
CA ASP A 201 7.89 -16.24 -1.08
C ASP A 201 9.00 -16.91 -0.26
N GLY A 202 9.08 -18.24 -0.29
CA GLY A 202 10.12 -19.02 0.39
C GLY A 202 11.56 -18.70 -0.03
N ARG A 203 11.76 -17.83 -1.02
CA ARG A 203 13.08 -17.30 -1.42
C ARG A 203 13.57 -16.13 -0.58
N ASN A 204 12.69 -15.35 0.05
CA ASN A 204 13.11 -14.23 0.89
C ASN A 204 13.35 -14.66 2.35
N PRO A 205 14.15 -13.90 3.13
CA PRO A 205 14.56 -14.32 4.47
C PRO A 205 13.39 -14.62 5.42
N VAL A 206 12.31 -13.84 5.35
CA VAL A 206 11.12 -14.02 6.21
C VAL A 206 10.35 -15.27 5.79
N GLY A 207 10.10 -15.45 4.49
CA GLY A 207 9.46 -16.65 3.94
C GLY A 207 10.26 -17.93 4.21
N GLN A 208 11.59 -17.86 4.23
CA GLN A 208 12.45 -18.98 4.61
C GLN A 208 12.28 -19.37 6.08
N ILE A 209 12.11 -18.39 6.99
CA ILE A 209 11.83 -18.68 8.42
C ILE A 209 10.52 -19.45 8.54
N TYR A 210 9.45 -18.97 7.90
CA TYR A 210 8.16 -19.66 7.93
C TYR A 210 8.22 -21.06 7.33
N THR A 211 8.94 -21.24 6.22
CA THR A 211 9.14 -22.55 5.60
C THR A 211 9.86 -23.52 6.54
N ARG A 212 10.95 -23.06 7.19
CA ARG A 212 11.70 -23.88 8.16
C ARG A 212 10.84 -24.28 9.36
N MET A 213 10.10 -23.35 9.94
CA MET A 213 9.18 -23.65 11.05
C MET A 213 8.11 -24.66 10.64
N ALA A 214 7.57 -24.57 9.41
CA ALA A 214 6.62 -25.54 8.88
C ALA A 214 7.24 -26.94 8.67
N MET A 215 8.53 -27.01 8.31
CA MET A 215 9.29 -28.26 8.22
C MET A 215 9.71 -28.80 9.59
N GLY A 216 9.64 -27.98 10.64
CA GLY A 216 10.04 -28.32 12.00
C GLY A 216 11.54 -28.12 12.27
N GLU A 217 12.19 -27.29 11.46
CA GLU A 217 13.64 -27.06 11.48
C GLU A 217 13.96 -25.66 12.03
N ASP A 218 15.09 -25.55 12.74
CA ASP A 218 15.74 -24.28 13.04
C ASP A 218 17.24 -24.41 12.72
N HIS A 219 17.73 -23.56 11.82
CA HIS A 219 19.14 -23.59 11.41
C HIS A 219 20.07 -22.92 12.41
N LEU A 220 19.54 -22.17 13.38
CA LEU A 220 20.31 -21.58 14.47
C LEU A 220 20.37 -22.51 15.68
N ASN A 221 19.41 -23.41 15.82
CA ASN A 221 19.35 -24.40 16.89
C ASN A 221 19.06 -25.79 16.32
N THR A 222 20.11 -26.58 16.14
CA THR A 222 20.02 -27.96 15.64
C THR A 222 19.28 -28.91 16.57
N SER A 223 19.04 -28.52 17.82
CA SER A 223 18.26 -29.28 18.81
C SER A 223 16.81 -28.78 18.91
N TYR A 224 16.39 -27.87 18.04
CA TYR A 224 15.02 -27.37 18.03
C TYR A 224 14.04 -28.50 17.73
N VAL A 225 13.04 -28.61 18.60
CA VAL A 225 11.90 -29.53 18.41
C VAL A 225 10.65 -28.69 18.43
N VAL A 226 9.94 -28.70 17.31
CA VAL A 226 8.65 -28.03 17.17
C VAL A 226 7.59 -28.72 18.02
N PRO A 227 6.81 -27.99 18.84
CA PRO A 227 5.83 -28.59 19.76
C PRO A 227 4.52 -29.03 19.08
N HIS A 228 4.38 -28.77 17.78
CA HIS A 228 3.24 -29.14 16.95
C HIS A 228 3.66 -30.02 15.78
N PRO A 229 2.74 -30.75 15.13
CA PRO A 229 3.05 -31.49 13.91
C PRO A 229 3.67 -30.57 12.85
N SER A 230 4.82 -30.97 12.31
CA SER A 230 5.45 -30.39 11.13
C SER A 230 5.04 -31.13 9.85
N LEU A 231 5.30 -30.53 8.69
CA LEU A 231 5.11 -31.20 7.40
C LEU A 231 5.88 -32.52 7.30
N GLN A 232 7.09 -32.60 7.88
CA GLN A 232 7.85 -33.84 7.94
C GLN A 232 7.15 -34.90 8.79
N SER A 233 6.67 -34.52 9.98
CA SER A 233 5.96 -35.44 10.89
C SER A 233 4.64 -35.93 10.29
N LEU A 234 3.90 -35.06 9.60
CA LEU A 234 2.66 -35.39 8.90
C LEU A 234 2.93 -36.34 7.72
N GLY A 235 3.99 -36.08 6.95
CA GLY A 235 4.43 -36.98 5.88
C GLY A 235 4.78 -38.37 6.41
N ALA A 236 5.53 -38.45 7.51
CA ALA A 236 5.88 -39.72 8.15
C ALA A 236 4.63 -40.47 8.67
N GLN A 237 3.70 -39.76 9.31
CA GLN A 237 2.42 -40.34 9.76
C GLN A 237 1.59 -40.86 8.58
N LEU A 238 1.51 -40.10 7.48
CA LEU A 238 0.78 -40.50 6.28
C LEU A 238 1.39 -41.76 5.65
N SER A 239 2.73 -41.85 5.54
CA SER A 239 3.41 -43.04 5.05
C SER A 239 3.17 -44.27 5.94
N ALA A 240 3.15 -44.08 7.27
CA ALA A 240 2.85 -45.15 8.21
C ALA A 240 1.41 -45.67 8.03
N VAL A 241 0.44 -44.76 7.89
CA VAL A 241 -0.97 -45.12 7.60
C VAL A 241 -1.08 -45.87 6.28
N GLN A 242 -0.41 -45.40 5.22
CA GLN A 242 -0.43 -46.05 3.92
C GLN A 242 0.12 -47.49 4.01
N THR A 243 1.21 -47.69 4.75
CA THR A 243 1.79 -49.02 4.96
C THR A 243 0.85 -49.93 5.74
N ALA A 244 0.25 -49.44 6.84
CA ALA A 244 -0.72 -50.21 7.62
C ALA A 244 -1.94 -50.62 6.78
N LEU A 245 -2.43 -49.71 5.92
CA LEU A 245 -3.53 -49.99 5.02
C LEU A 245 -3.17 -51.06 3.98
N SER A 246 -1.97 -50.97 3.38
CA SER A 246 -1.50 -52.00 2.43
C SER A 246 -1.34 -53.38 3.09
N GLN A 247 -0.87 -53.43 4.34
CA GLN A 247 -0.79 -54.68 5.11
C GLN A 247 -2.15 -55.28 5.39
N LEU A 248 -3.13 -54.45 5.75
CA LEU A 248 -4.50 -54.90 5.99
C LEU A 248 -5.16 -55.40 4.70
N ALA A 249 -4.99 -54.67 3.59
CA ALA A 249 -5.52 -55.05 2.29
C ALA A 249 -4.94 -56.36 1.75
N GLY A 250 -3.68 -56.67 2.09
CA GLY A 250 -3.01 -57.92 1.70
C GLY A 250 -3.21 -59.07 2.70
N LYS A 251 -3.92 -58.85 3.81
CA LYS A 251 -4.13 -59.88 4.82
C LYS A 251 -5.33 -60.74 4.43
N ASP A 252 -5.10 -62.05 4.37
CA ASP A 252 -6.20 -62.99 4.34
C ASP A 252 -6.89 -63.00 5.71
N VAL A 253 -8.16 -62.59 5.72
CA VAL A 253 -8.98 -62.49 6.94
C VAL A 253 -9.86 -63.72 7.11
N THR A 254 -9.86 -64.62 6.15
CA THR A 254 -10.63 -65.86 6.18
C THR A 254 -9.69 -66.98 6.61
N ASP A 255 -10.13 -67.79 7.57
CA ASP A 255 -9.45 -69.03 7.94
C ASP A 255 -10.29 -70.19 7.38
N GLU A 256 -10.08 -70.51 6.10
CA GLU A 256 -10.80 -71.59 5.42
C GLU A 256 -10.61 -72.92 6.15
N PRO A 257 -9.40 -73.30 6.63
CA PRO A 257 -9.23 -74.51 7.45
C PRO A 257 -10.12 -74.55 8.69
N ALA A 258 -10.22 -73.46 9.45
CA ALA A 258 -11.09 -73.40 10.64
C ALA A 258 -12.57 -73.45 10.27
N ILE A 259 -12.98 -72.77 9.20
CA ILE A 259 -14.36 -72.82 8.68
C ILE A 259 -14.70 -74.25 8.27
N ILE A 260 -13.83 -74.91 7.48
CA ILE A 260 -14.01 -76.29 7.03
C ILE A 260 -14.09 -77.23 8.24
N ALA A 261 -13.18 -77.11 9.20
CA ALA A 261 -13.17 -77.93 10.40
C ALA A 261 -14.48 -77.77 11.21
N GLY A 262 -14.98 -76.54 11.37
CA GLY A 262 -16.25 -76.26 12.03
C GLY A 262 -17.46 -76.85 11.29
N VAL A 263 -17.50 -76.72 9.96
CA VAL A 263 -18.55 -77.31 9.12
C VAL A 263 -18.53 -78.84 9.24
N LEU A 264 -17.37 -79.47 9.11
CA LEU A 264 -17.23 -80.93 9.20
C LEU A 264 -17.57 -81.46 10.60
N ALA A 265 -17.21 -80.75 11.66
CA ALA A 265 -17.61 -81.10 13.03
C ALA A 265 -19.13 -81.07 13.22
N GLY A 266 -19.83 -80.21 12.48
CA GLY A 266 -21.30 -80.10 12.49
C GLY A 266 -22.02 -81.17 11.67
N LEU A 267 -21.34 -81.80 10.69
CA LEU A 267 -21.87 -82.80 9.77
C LEU A 267 -21.60 -84.23 10.28
N THR A 268 -22.19 -84.57 11.43
CA THR A 268 -22.09 -85.94 11.95
C THR A 268 -22.83 -86.93 11.03
N PRO A 269 -22.42 -88.21 10.97
CA PRO A 269 -23.09 -89.24 10.17
C PRO A 269 -24.61 -89.29 10.41
N GLU A 270 -25.06 -89.06 11.64
CA GLU A 270 -26.47 -89.07 12.03
C GLU A 270 -27.22 -87.87 11.45
N LYS A 271 -26.62 -86.67 11.47
CA LYS A 271 -27.21 -85.47 10.88
C LYS A 271 -27.24 -85.55 9.35
N ILE A 272 -26.18 -86.12 8.74
CA ILE A 272 -26.16 -86.40 7.30
C ILE A 272 -27.29 -87.39 6.97
N ALA A 273 -27.41 -88.49 7.70
CA ALA A 273 -28.45 -89.48 7.49
C ALA A 273 -29.87 -88.91 7.65
N ALA A 274 -30.08 -88.03 8.64
CA ALA A 274 -31.37 -87.36 8.88
C ALA A 274 -31.74 -86.36 7.79
N ALA A 275 -30.76 -85.80 7.08
CA ALA A 275 -30.98 -84.84 5.99
C ALA A 275 -31.24 -85.52 4.63
N ILE A 276 -30.99 -86.83 4.50
CA ILE A 276 -31.26 -87.58 3.26
C ILE A 276 -32.77 -87.83 3.13
N PRO A 277 -33.43 -87.43 2.02
CA PRO A 277 -34.83 -87.72 1.80
C PRO A 277 -35.14 -89.23 1.85
N PRO A 278 -36.27 -89.67 2.44
CA PRO A 278 -36.57 -91.10 2.62
C PRO A 278 -36.53 -91.93 1.32
N THR A 279 -36.89 -91.31 0.19
CA THR A 279 -36.83 -91.92 -1.14
C THR A 279 -35.41 -92.24 -1.59
N LEU A 280 -34.47 -91.31 -1.36
CA LEU A 280 -33.05 -91.47 -1.67
C LEU A 280 -32.37 -92.43 -0.69
N ALA A 281 -32.70 -92.36 0.60
CA ALA A 281 -32.16 -93.27 1.61
C ALA A 281 -32.46 -94.74 1.26
N ARG A 282 -33.69 -95.01 0.80
CA ARG A 282 -34.09 -96.36 0.34
C ARG A 282 -33.33 -96.80 -0.91
N GLN A 283 -33.19 -95.93 -1.91
CA GLN A 283 -32.42 -96.23 -3.13
C GLN A 283 -30.95 -96.55 -2.83
N VAL A 284 -30.34 -95.81 -1.90
CA VAL A 284 -28.95 -96.06 -1.47
C VAL A 284 -28.83 -97.38 -0.72
N ALA A 285 -29.76 -97.69 0.18
CA ALA A 285 -29.78 -98.97 0.91
C ALA A 285 -29.94 -100.16 -0.04
N GLU A 286 -30.84 -100.06 -1.03
CA GLU A 286 -31.06 -101.08 -2.07
C GLU A 286 -29.82 -101.27 -2.96
N GLU A 287 -29.12 -100.19 -3.33
CA GLU A 287 -27.86 -100.25 -4.10
C GLU A 287 -26.73 -100.89 -3.29
N LEU A 288 -26.56 -100.51 -2.03
CA LEU A 288 -25.54 -101.11 -1.15
C LEU A 288 -25.81 -102.60 -0.93
N ALA A 289 -27.06 -102.99 -0.69
CA ALA A 289 -27.45 -104.39 -0.56
C ALA A 289 -27.14 -105.18 -1.85
N ARG A 290 -27.37 -104.60 -3.02
CA ARG A 290 -27.06 -105.23 -4.31
C ARG A 290 -25.55 -105.43 -4.50
N ARG A 291 -24.72 -104.46 -4.11
CA ARG A 291 -23.25 -104.53 -4.24
C ARG A 291 -22.58 -105.41 -3.19
N LEU A 292 -23.19 -105.60 -2.02
CA LEU A 292 -22.68 -106.48 -0.97
C LEU A 292 -23.08 -107.94 -1.19
N ALA A 293 -24.11 -108.19 -2.00
CA ALA A 293 -24.55 -109.53 -2.39
C ALA A 293 -23.84 -110.06 -3.66
N SER A 294 -22.95 -109.27 -4.26
CA SER A 294 -22.07 -109.63 -5.38
C SER A 294 -20.62 -109.77 -4.91
#